data_AF-A0A1H8CFR3-F1
#
_entry.id   AF-A0A1H8CFR3-F1
#
_cell.length_a   1.000
_cell.length_b   1.000
_cell.length_c   1.000
_cell.angle_alpha   90.00
_cell.angle_beta   90.00
_cell.angle_gamma   90.00
#
_symmetry.space_group_name_H-M   'P 1'
#
loop_
_entity.id
_entity.type
_entity.pdbx_description
1 polymer ?
#
loop_
_entity_poly.entity_id
_entity_poly.type
_entity_poly.pdbx_seq_one_letter_code
_entity_poly.pdbx_strand_id
1 'polypeptide(L)' 'DKLERFAALCREIGESEANVALAWTLMHPAMTAPIIGPRTLEQFQNTLRVVDLKLTEETMKRLDDIFPGPGGEAPQAYAW' A
#
# COMPACT_ATOMS: atom_id res chain seq x y z
N ASP A 1 -15.41 6.57 -3.86
CA ASP A 1 -14.59 7.58 -3.20
C ASP A 1 -13.18 7.11 -2.82
N LYS A 2 -12.96 6.39 -1.70
CA LYS A 2 -11.59 6.05 -1.23
C LYS A 2 -10.71 5.34 -2.27
N LEU A 3 -11.23 4.32 -2.93
CA LEU A 3 -10.49 3.58 -3.96
C LEU A 3 -10.17 4.44 -5.19
N GLU A 4 -11.05 5.36 -5.55
CA GLU A 4 -10.82 6.28 -6.68
C GLU A 4 -9.74 7.32 -6.34
N ARG A 5 -9.76 7.84 -5.10
CA ARG A 5 -8.72 8.72 -4.56
C ARG A 5 -7.37 8.01 -4.48
N PHE A 6 -7.36 6.76 -4.06
CA PHE A 6 -6.14 5.93 -4.04
C PHE A 6 -5.60 5.69 -5.45
N ALA A 7 -6.45 5.31 -6.40
CA ALA A 7 -6.06 5.12 -7.79
C ALA A 7 -5.51 6.43 -8.41
N ALA A 8 -6.10 7.58 -8.07
CA ALA A 8 -5.60 8.89 -8.50
C ALA A 8 -4.21 9.19 -7.95
N LEU A 9 -3.98 8.97 -6.65
CA LEU A 9 -2.67 9.09 -6.02
C LEU A 9 -1.63 8.16 -6.66
N CYS A 10 -1.98 6.91 -6.94
CA CYS A 10 -1.07 5.96 -7.60
C CYS A 10 -0.66 6.42 -8.99
N ARG A 11 -1.61 6.97 -9.77
CA ARG A 11 -1.32 7.58 -11.08
C ARG A 11 -0.39 8.79 -10.98
N GLU A 12 -0.56 9.65 -9.97
CA GLU A 12 0.33 10.79 -9.72
C GLU A 12 1.76 10.34 -9.38
N ILE A 13 1.91 9.23 -8.64
CA ILE A 13 3.20 8.62 -8.30
C ILE A 13 3.82 7.90 -9.52
N GLY A 14 3.02 7.54 -10.52
CA GLY A 14 3.45 6.76 -11.67
C GLY A 14 3.63 5.27 -11.37
N GLU A 15 2.89 4.74 -10.39
CA GLU A 15 2.97 3.35 -9.95
C GLU A 15 1.60 2.67 -9.92
N SER A 16 1.60 1.33 -9.95
CA SER A 16 0.36 0.57 -9.83
C SER A 16 -0.16 0.57 -8.40
N GLU A 17 -1.48 0.46 -8.23
CA GLU A 17 -2.12 0.36 -6.93
C GLU A 17 -1.57 -0.80 -6.09
N ALA A 18 -1.28 -1.94 -6.74
CA ALA A 18 -0.69 -3.10 -6.11
C ALA A 18 0.73 -2.81 -5.59
N ASN A 19 1.56 -2.14 -6.40
CA ASN A 19 2.92 -1.81 -6.01
C ASN A 19 2.96 -0.80 -4.86
N VAL A 20 2.11 0.24 -4.90
CA VAL A 20 2.01 1.24 -3.83
C VAL A 20 1.55 0.58 -2.52
N ALA A 21 0.55 -0.31 -2.59
CA ALA A 21 0.06 -1.03 -1.41
C ALA A 21 1.14 -1.93 -0.79
N LEU A 22 1.88 -2.68 -1.61
CA LEU A 22 2.96 -3.53 -1.11
C LEU A 22 4.14 -2.70 -0.59
N ALA A 23 4.51 -1.61 -1.26
CA ALA A 23 5.57 -0.70 -0.79
C ALA A 23 5.20 -0.10 0.58
N TRP A 24 3.95 0.33 0.75
CA TRP A 24 3.44 0.80 2.04
C TRP A 24 3.65 -0.24 3.14
N THR A 25 3.41 -1.55 2.89
CA THR A 25 3.68 -2.58 3.89
C THR A 25 5.15 -2.70 4.26
N LEU A 26 6.06 -2.58 3.29
CA LEU A 26 7.51 -2.68 3.51
C LEU A 26 8.10 -1.48 4.27
N MET A 27 7.43 -0.33 4.23
CA MET A 27 7.88 0.86 4.96
C MET A 27 7.62 0.79 6.48
N HIS A 28 6.78 -0.15 6.92
CA HIS A 28 6.48 -0.30 8.35
C HIS A 28 7.58 -1.10 9.05
N PRO A 29 8.25 -0.56 10.08
CA PRO A 29 9.36 -1.24 10.74
C PRO A 29 9.00 -2.59 11.37
N ALA A 30 7.73 -2.79 11.72
CA ALA A 30 7.23 -4.04 12.29
C ALA A 30 7.00 -5.15 11.25
N MET A 31 7.03 -4.82 9.96
CA MET A 31 6.77 -5.75 8.86
C MET A 31 8.08 -6.22 8.24
N THR A 32 8.37 -7.52 8.34
CA THR A 32 9.58 -8.11 7.74
C THR A 32 9.47 -8.22 6.21
N ALA A 33 8.34 -8.75 5.72
CA ALA A 33 8.08 -8.91 4.29
C ALA A 33 6.58 -9.17 4.03
N PRO A 34 6.01 -8.66 2.92
CA PRO A 34 4.70 -9.06 2.45
C PRO A 34 4.78 -10.43 1.74
N ILE A 35 3.74 -11.24 1.92
CA ILE A 35 3.55 -12.48 1.16
C ILE A 35 2.72 -12.13 -0.09
N ILE A 36 3.24 -12.45 -1.27
CA ILE A 36 2.59 -12.15 -2.56
C ILE A 36 2.11 -13.44 -3.24
N GLY A 37 0.96 -13.36 -3.93
CA GLY A 37 0.36 -14.49 -4.66
C GLY A 37 0.03 -14.16 -6.12
N PRO A 38 1.00 -13.77 -6.96
CA PRO A 38 0.77 -13.50 -8.37
C PRO A 38 0.30 -14.77 -9.10
N ARG A 39 -0.67 -14.61 -10.01
CA ARG A 39 -1.20 -15.71 -10.85
C ARG A 39 -0.55 -15.77 -12.23
N THR A 40 0.22 -14.75 -12.60
CA THR A 40 0.95 -14.68 -13.87
C THR A 40 2.40 -14.27 -13.62
N LEU A 41 3.28 -14.62 -14.57
CA LEU A 41 4.68 -14.21 -14.52
C LEU A 41 4.83 -12.68 -14.57
N GLU A 42 4.00 -12.02 -15.38
CA GLU A 42 3.98 -10.55 -15.49
C GLU A 42 3.67 -9.90 -14.14
N GLN A 43 2.67 -10.40 -13.40
CA GLN A 43 2.36 -9.90 -12.06
C GLN A 43 3.54 -10.08 -11.11
N PHE A 44 4.18 -11.25 -11.12
CA PHE A 44 5.36 -11.52 -10.31
C PHE A 44 6.50 -10.55 -10.64
N GLN A 45 6.84 -10.40 -11.92
CA GLN A 45 7.91 -9.51 -12.38
C GLN A 45 7.63 -8.05 -12.04
N ASN A 46 6.40 -7.57 -12.24
CA ASN A 46 6.00 -6.21 -11.89
C ASN A 46 6.13 -5.93 -10.39
N THR A 47 5.92 -6.95 -9.55
CA THR A 47 6.00 -6.83 -8.09
C THR A 47 7.45 -6.69 -7.60
N LEU A 48 8.45 -7.15 -8.37
CA LEU A 48 9.86 -7.08 -7.96
C LEU A 48 10.33 -5.64 -7.73
N ARG A 49 9.76 -4.65 -8.43
CA ARG A 49 10.08 -3.23 -8.26
C ARG A 49 9.70 -2.67 -6.89
N VAL A 50 8.81 -3.33 -6.16
CA VAL A 50 8.29 -2.86 -4.87
C VAL A 50 9.41 -2.63 -3.84
N VAL A 51 10.48 -3.41 -3.88
CA VAL A 51 11.60 -3.29 -2.92
C VAL A 51 12.41 -1.99 -3.10
N ASP A 52 12.33 -1.38 -4.28
CA ASP A 52 13.02 -0.13 -4.61
C ASP A 52 12.12 1.10 -4.41
N LEU A 53 10.82 0.90 -4.21
CA LEU A 53 9.85 1.98 -4.05
C LEU A 53 9.98 2.63 -2.68
N LYS A 54 10.13 3.96 -2.70
CA LYS A 54 10.11 4.80 -1.52
C LYS A 54 8.93 5.76 -1.60
N LEU A 55 7.94 5.57 -0.74
CA LEU A 55 6.86 6.53 -0.57
C LEU A 55 7.35 7.70 0.29
N THR A 56 7.08 8.92 -0.15
CA THR A 56 7.46 10.12 0.60
C THR A 56 6.57 10.27 1.83
N GLU A 57 7.00 11.08 2.80
CA GLU A 57 6.17 11.43 3.96
C GLU A 57 4.83 12.06 3.53
N GLU A 58 4.85 12.86 2.46
CA GLU A 58 3.64 13.44 1.88
C GLU A 58 2.70 12.36 1.33
N THR A 59 3.23 11.39 0.58
CA THR A 59 2.45 10.24 0.10
C THR A 59 1.87 9.44 1.25
N MET A 60 2.66 9.15 2.28
CA MET A 60 2.22 8.42 3.47
C MET A 60 1.06 9.15 4.16
N LYS A 61 1.18 10.46 4.37
CA LYS A 61 0.10 11.27 4.96
C LYS A 61 -1.17 11.25 4.12
N ARG A 62 -1.05 11.33 2.79
CA ARG A 62 -2.21 11.23 1.88
C ARG A 62 -2.87 9.85 1.95
N LEU A 63 -2.09 8.78 2.13
CA LEU A 63 -2.62 7.43 2.33
C LEU A 63 -3.39 7.34 3.65
N ASP A 64 -2.88 7.92 4.73
CA ASP A 64 -3.57 7.99 6.02
C ASP A 64 -4.90 8.76 5.91
N ASP A 65 -4.93 9.88 5.18
CA ASP A 65 -6.15 10.67 4.94
C ASP A 65 -7.20 9.93 4.09
N ILE A 66 -6.76 9.03 3.19
CA ILE A 66 -7.65 8.19 2.39
C ILE A 66 -8.18 7.02 3.24
N PHE A 67 -7.31 6.43 4.07
CA PHE A 67 -7.58 5.23 4.86
C PHE A 67 -7.33 5.45 6.36
N PRO A 68 -8.14 6.27 7.06
CA PRO A 68 -7.93 6.60 8.47
C PRO A 68 -8.17 5.44 9.45
N GLY A 69 -8.39 4.22 8.95
CA GLY A 69 -8.84 3.08 9.74
C GLY A 69 -10.28 3.23 10.29
N PRO A 70 -10.75 2.25 11.08
CA PRO A 70 -12.05 2.27 11.74
C PRO A 70 -12.07 3.14 13.01
N GLY A 71 -10.90 3.58 13.50
CA GLY A 71 -10.75 4.32 14.76
C GLY A 71 -10.76 3.41 15.99
N GLY A 72 -9.81 3.60 16.91
CA GLY A 72 -9.61 2.75 18.09
C GLY A 72 -8.43 1.78 17.95
N GLU A 73 -8.18 1.00 19.00
CA GLU A 73 -7.02 0.10 19.04
C GLU A 73 -7.30 -1.22 18.31
N ALA A 74 -6.30 -1.67 17.54
CA ALA A 74 -6.29 -3.01 16.99
C ALA A 74 -5.94 -4.04 18.09
N PRO A 75 -6.51 -5.27 18.06
CA PRO A 75 -7.41 -5.79 17.02
C PRO A 75 -8.90 -5.41 17.22
N GLN A 76 -9.32 -4.89 18.36
CA GLN A 76 -10.74 -4.70 18.72
C GLN A 76 -11.50 -3.82 17.73
N ALA A 77 -10.89 -2.71 17.30
CA ALA A 77 -11.49 -1.82 16.29
C ALA A 77 -11.61 -2.47 14.90
N TYR A 78 -10.91 -3.58 14.68
CA TYR A 78 -10.89 -4.34 13.41
C TYR A 78 -11.54 -5.73 13.54
N ALA A 79 -12.02 -6.08 14.73
CA ALA A 79 -12.78 -7.30 14.96
C ALA A 79 -14.21 -7.08 14.45
N TRP A 80 -14.73 -8.09 13.75
CA TRP A 80 -16.08 -8.13 13.20
C TRP A 80 -17.12 -8.48 14.27
#